data_AF-A0A933JMU1-F1
#
_entry.id   AF-A0A933JMU1-F1
#
_cell.length_a   1.000
_cell.length_b   1.000
_cell.length_c   1.000
_cell.angle_alpha   90.00
_cell.angle_beta   90.00
_cell.angle_gamma   90.00
#
_symmetry.space_group_name_H-M   'P 1'
#
loop_
_entity.id
_entity.type
_entity.pdbx_description
1 polymer ?
#
loop_
_entity_poly.entity_id
_entity_poly.type
_entity_poly.pdbx_seq_one_letter_code
_entity_poly.pdbx_strand_id
1 'polypeptide(L)'
;MSRLGLVSVFGILVACEPLASPEYLGEPLAEIKGVIASWSSPPRESAELVVLYIDYGPARATVVGERVRVTESFPAGFTIPLMVPPRSDALNEVPGESDERIGIAWFVVLRSGAGVPGPFLTHDDVKSLHQGDVLGWAEDFILTYVDGKVESGTTAAEILGGPKDPGFHLMAVTGKAAGDPSCTLVCDSSPMREVDLGSTQVVVSLSSDPQTLRIPAFRLPARVEGAFGIPPG
;
A
#
# COMPACT_ATOMS: atom_id res chain seq x y z
N MET A 1 27.30 37.08 -69.52
CA MET A 1 27.67 37.52 -68.16
C MET A 1 26.70 36.87 -67.19
N SER A 2 27.06 35.70 -66.66
CA SER A 2 26.21 34.89 -65.79
C SER A 2 26.68 35.03 -64.34
N ARG A 3 25.81 35.42 -63.43
CA ARG A 3 26.04 35.36 -61.98
C ARG A 3 25.12 34.29 -61.42
N LEU A 4 25.67 33.12 -61.09
CA LEU A 4 25.01 32.12 -60.26
C LEU A 4 25.03 32.63 -58.82
N GLY A 5 23.85 32.91 -58.26
CA GLY A 5 23.66 33.15 -56.84
C GLY A 5 23.52 31.83 -56.10
N LEU A 6 24.50 31.51 -55.26
CA LEU A 6 24.47 30.37 -54.35
C LEU A 6 23.55 30.74 -53.16
N VAL A 7 22.33 30.21 -53.14
CA VAL A 7 21.44 30.35 -51.98
C VAL A 7 21.83 29.25 -50.99
N SER A 8 22.53 29.65 -49.92
CA SER A 8 22.86 28.78 -48.79
C SER A 8 21.64 28.74 -47.86
N VAL A 9 20.90 27.64 -47.88
CA VAL A 9 19.81 27.38 -46.92
C VAL A 9 20.47 26.88 -45.64
N PHE A 10 20.58 27.77 -44.65
CA PHE A 10 20.95 27.41 -43.27
C PHE A 10 19.84 26.53 -42.68
N GLY A 11 20.09 25.22 -42.58
CA GLY A 11 19.26 24.31 -41.82
C GLY A 11 19.36 24.64 -40.34
N ILE A 12 18.28 25.17 -39.76
CA ILE A 12 18.16 25.31 -38.30
C ILE A 12 17.98 23.90 -37.75
N LEU A 13 19.07 23.32 -37.24
CA LEU A 13 19.01 22.17 -36.36
C LEU A 13 18.35 22.65 -35.06
N VAL A 14 17.04 22.52 -34.96
CA VAL A 14 16.33 22.61 -33.69
C VAL A 14 16.78 21.40 -32.89
N ALA A 15 17.82 21.58 -32.09
CA ALA A 15 18.14 20.63 -31.04
C ALA A 15 16.92 20.63 -30.09
N CYS A 16 16.19 19.52 -30.04
CA CYS A 16 15.22 19.30 -28.97
C CYS A 16 16.00 19.35 -27.66
N GLU A 17 15.87 20.45 -26.91
CA GLU A 17 16.19 20.44 -25.50
C GLU A 17 15.34 19.34 -24.87
N PRO A 18 15.93 18.43 -24.06
CA PRO A 18 15.12 17.48 -23.32
C PRO A 18 14.17 18.27 -22.41
N LEU A 19 12.87 18.26 -22.74
CA LEU A 19 11.83 18.94 -21.95
C LEU A 19 11.65 18.35 -20.55
N ALA A 20 12.19 17.16 -20.30
CA ALA A 20 12.13 16.51 -18.99
C ALA A 20 13.46 16.72 -18.27
N SER A 21 13.38 17.24 -17.04
CA SER A 21 14.56 17.27 -16.17
C SER A 21 14.98 15.83 -15.83
N PRO A 22 16.27 15.58 -15.57
CA PRO A 22 16.77 14.26 -15.17
C PRO A 22 16.07 13.68 -13.93
N GLU A 23 15.43 14.54 -13.13
CA GLU A 23 14.71 14.21 -11.90
C GLU A 23 13.22 13.89 -12.13
N TYR A 24 12.70 14.04 -13.36
CA TYR A 24 11.31 13.71 -13.66
C TYR A 24 11.12 12.19 -13.75
N LEU A 25 10.37 11.63 -12.80
CA LEU A 25 10.12 10.19 -12.67
C LEU A 25 8.88 9.71 -13.46
N GLY A 26 8.21 10.60 -14.19
CA GLY A 26 6.90 10.33 -14.80
C GLY A 26 5.74 10.79 -13.92
N GLU A 27 4.52 10.53 -14.39
CA GLU A 27 3.30 10.72 -13.61
C GLU A 27 3.05 9.50 -12.72
N PRO A 28 2.56 9.67 -11.47
CA PRO A 28 2.22 8.56 -10.61
C PRO A 28 1.05 7.75 -11.18
N LEU A 29 1.08 6.43 -10.98
CA LEU A 29 -0.05 5.55 -11.33
C LEU A 29 -1.26 5.80 -10.43
N ALA A 30 -0.99 6.19 -9.18
CA ALA A 30 -1.99 6.57 -8.19
C ALA A 30 -1.35 7.47 -7.13
N GLU A 31 -2.17 8.28 -6.45
CA GLU A 31 -1.73 9.15 -5.36
C GLU A 31 -2.62 8.94 -4.14
N ILE A 32 -2.04 8.54 -3.01
CA ILE A 32 -2.78 8.34 -1.77
C ILE A 32 -2.57 9.54 -0.87
N LYS A 33 -3.68 10.11 -0.40
CA LYS A 33 -3.68 11.20 0.59
C LYS A 33 -4.19 10.69 1.92
N GLY A 34 -3.66 11.24 2.99
CA GLY A 34 -4.14 10.91 4.31
C GLY A 34 -3.62 11.80 5.41
N VAL A 35 -4.04 11.47 6.62
CA VAL A 35 -3.67 12.15 7.85
C VAL A 35 -3.30 11.10 8.89
N ILE A 36 -2.18 11.34 9.57
CA ILE A 36 -1.81 10.60 10.76
C ILE A 36 -2.36 11.36 11.96
N ALA A 37 -3.38 10.79 12.59
CA ALA A 37 -4.06 11.35 13.74
C ALA A 37 -3.42 10.85 15.04
N SER A 38 -3.17 11.78 15.97
CA SER A 38 -2.72 11.47 17.33
C SER A 38 -3.85 11.76 18.31
N TRP A 39 -4.24 10.76 19.10
CA TRP A 39 -5.28 10.89 20.12
C TRP A 39 -4.73 11.27 21.50
N SER A 40 -3.41 11.17 21.69
CA SER A 40 -2.71 11.55 22.92
C SER A 40 -1.32 12.07 22.55
N SER A 41 -0.92 13.21 23.12
CA SER A 41 0.36 13.95 22.95
C SER A 41 1.25 13.49 21.78
N PRO A 42 1.46 14.32 20.74
CA PRO A 42 2.20 13.92 19.53
C PRO A 42 3.53 13.24 19.90
N PRO A 43 3.91 12.14 19.22
CA PRO A 43 5.26 11.59 19.31
C PRO A 43 6.26 12.74 19.16
N ARG A 44 7.19 12.84 20.12
CA ARG A 44 8.27 13.84 20.08
C ARG A 44 9.39 13.44 19.11
N GLU A 45 9.21 12.33 18.41
CA GLU A 45 10.21 11.66 17.60
C GLU A 45 9.76 11.64 16.13
N SER A 46 10.72 11.74 15.22
CA SER A 46 10.49 11.58 13.78
C SER A 46 9.84 10.23 13.47
N ALA A 47 8.93 10.21 12.50
CA ALA A 47 8.18 9.03 12.10
C ALA A 47 8.26 8.79 10.59
N GLU A 48 8.06 7.54 10.18
CA GLU A 48 7.99 7.13 8.79
C GLU A 48 6.69 6.36 8.57
N LEU A 49 5.93 6.74 7.55
CA LEU A 49 4.81 5.97 7.05
C LEU A 49 5.33 4.96 6.02
N VAL A 50 4.98 3.70 6.21
CA VAL A 50 5.42 2.59 5.38
C VAL A 50 4.21 1.86 4.83
N VAL A 51 4.24 1.54 3.53
CA VAL A 51 3.28 0.65 2.87
C VAL A 51 3.84 -0.77 2.91
N LEU A 52 3.21 -1.66 3.68
CA LEU A 52 3.66 -3.04 3.89
C LEU A 52 2.75 -4.01 3.14
N TYR A 53 3.25 -4.58 2.04
CA TYR A 53 2.57 -5.64 1.30
C TYR A 53 2.71 -6.97 2.02
N ILE A 54 1.62 -7.70 2.20
CA ILE A 54 1.61 -9.02 2.81
C ILE A 54 1.58 -10.08 1.72
N ASP A 55 2.55 -10.98 1.75
CA ASP A 55 2.54 -12.24 1.01
C ASP A 55 2.00 -13.34 1.94
N TYR A 56 0.84 -13.88 1.59
CA TYR A 56 0.14 -14.98 2.25
C TYR A 56 0.60 -16.35 1.75
N GLY A 57 1.57 -16.40 0.84
CA GLY A 57 2.20 -17.62 0.37
C GLY A 57 2.95 -18.40 1.47
N PRO A 58 3.57 -19.53 1.13
CA PRO A 58 4.19 -20.44 2.10
C PRO A 58 5.30 -19.80 2.94
N ALA A 59 6.00 -18.80 2.38
CA ALA A 59 7.07 -18.08 3.06
C ALA A 59 6.54 -17.02 4.05
N ARG A 60 5.28 -16.60 3.93
CA ARG A 60 4.63 -15.56 4.75
C ARG A 60 5.49 -14.30 4.92
N ALA A 61 6.06 -13.85 3.82
CA ALA A 61 6.87 -12.65 3.81
C ALA A 61 5.98 -11.40 3.83
N THR A 62 6.57 -10.28 4.23
CA THR A 62 6.02 -8.94 4.11
C THR A 62 7.00 -8.14 3.28
N VAL A 63 6.55 -7.60 2.17
CA VAL A 63 7.38 -6.77 1.29
C VAL A 63 7.17 -5.31 1.65
N VAL A 64 8.27 -4.62 1.87
CA VAL A 64 8.27 -3.20 2.15
C VAL A 64 8.17 -2.47 0.82
N GLY A 65 7.03 -1.82 0.61
CA GLY A 65 6.82 -0.96 -0.54
C GLY A 65 7.37 0.43 -0.28
N GLU A 66 6.51 1.44 -0.45
CA GLU A 66 6.88 2.84 -0.31
C GLU A 66 7.11 3.27 1.14
N ARG A 67 8.02 4.24 1.32
CA ARG A 67 8.30 4.89 2.60
C ARG A 67 8.18 6.39 2.44
N VAL A 68 7.38 7.02 3.28
CA VAL A 68 7.22 8.48 3.33
C VAL A 68 7.61 8.98 4.70
N ARG A 69 8.57 9.90 4.75
CA ARG A 69 8.93 10.57 6.00
C ARG A 69 7.77 11.48 6.41
N VAL A 70 7.39 11.38 7.68
CA VAL A 70 6.34 12.20 8.28
C VAL A 70 7.00 13.20 9.23
N THR A 71 6.61 14.46 9.12
CA THR A 71 7.18 15.53 9.96
C THR A 71 6.73 15.42 11.41
N GLU A 72 7.56 15.94 12.33
CA GLU A 72 7.49 15.80 13.81
C GLU A 72 6.30 16.50 14.50
N SER A 73 5.24 16.85 13.77
CA SER A 73 4.05 17.51 14.32
C SER A 73 2.80 16.77 13.91
N PHE A 74 2.04 16.26 14.90
CA PHE A 74 0.77 15.58 14.66
C PHE A 74 -0.43 16.46 15.08
N PRO A 75 -1.56 16.41 14.34
CA PRO A 75 -1.81 15.58 13.17
C PRO A 75 -0.95 15.98 11.96
N ALA A 76 -0.49 14.99 11.20
CA ALA A 76 0.40 15.18 10.06
C ALA A 76 -0.28 14.72 8.77
N GLY A 77 -0.36 15.58 7.77
CA GLY A 77 -0.79 15.18 6.43
C GLY A 77 0.32 14.43 5.70
N PHE A 78 -0.06 13.48 4.85
CA PHE A 78 0.88 12.79 3.97
C PHE A 78 0.33 12.63 2.55
N THR A 79 1.24 12.41 1.62
CA THR A 79 0.93 12.04 0.24
C THR A 79 1.92 10.97 -0.19
N ILE A 80 1.43 9.84 -0.70
CA ILE A 80 2.25 8.75 -1.24
C ILE A 80 2.00 8.68 -2.76
N PRO A 81 2.97 9.09 -3.59
CA PRO A 81 2.90 8.83 -5.03
C PRO A 81 3.27 7.37 -5.29
N LEU A 82 2.38 6.60 -5.91
CA LEU A 82 2.63 5.23 -6.31
C LEU A 82 3.11 5.21 -7.76
N MET A 83 4.43 5.19 -7.94
CA MET A 83 5.04 5.34 -9.26
C MET A 83 5.06 4.03 -10.07
N VAL A 84 5.15 2.90 -9.38
CA VAL A 84 5.29 1.58 -10.00
C VAL A 84 4.38 0.57 -9.29
N PRO A 85 3.96 -0.50 -9.99
CA PRO A 85 3.34 -1.65 -9.34
C PRO A 85 4.23 -2.22 -8.22
N PRO A 86 3.63 -2.91 -7.23
CA PRO A 86 4.40 -3.72 -6.31
C PRO A 86 5.22 -4.75 -7.08
N ARG A 87 6.37 -5.13 -6.53
CA ARG A 87 7.16 -6.22 -7.08
C ARG A 87 6.33 -7.50 -7.12
N SER A 88 6.62 -8.39 -8.06
CA SER A 88 5.88 -9.64 -8.20
C SER A 88 5.93 -10.54 -6.96
N ASP A 89 6.99 -10.45 -6.16
CA ASP A 89 7.15 -11.15 -4.88
C ASP A 89 6.34 -10.53 -3.73
N ALA A 90 5.67 -9.40 -3.96
CA ALA A 90 4.69 -8.80 -3.06
C ALA A 90 3.23 -9.14 -3.44
N LEU A 91 3.04 -9.92 -4.52
CA LEU A 91 1.72 -10.28 -5.03
C LEU A 91 1.36 -11.71 -4.62
N ASN A 92 0.13 -11.87 -4.17
CA ASN A 92 -0.46 -13.14 -3.81
C ASN A 92 -1.06 -13.80 -5.05
N GLU A 93 -0.69 -15.05 -5.32
CA GLU A 93 -1.40 -15.88 -6.28
C GLU A 93 -2.76 -16.28 -5.69
N VAL A 94 -3.84 -16.08 -6.44
CA VAL A 94 -5.17 -16.46 -5.97
C VAL A 94 -5.42 -17.94 -6.30
N PRO A 95 -5.72 -18.78 -5.29
CA PRO A 95 -5.89 -20.21 -5.50
C PRO A 95 -6.96 -20.54 -6.54
N GLY A 96 -6.62 -21.41 -7.49
CA GLY A 96 -7.52 -21.82 -8.56
C GLY A 96 -7.57 -20.85 -9.75
N GLU A 97 -6.84 -19.73 -9.70
CA GLU A 97 -6.80 -18.70 -10.72
C GLU A 97 -5.34 -18.40 -11.08
N SER A 98 -4.82 -19.00 -12.16
CA SER A 98 -3.39 -18.95 -12.50
C SER A 98 -2.88 -17.56 -12.87
N ASP A 99 -3.78 -16.65 -13.24
CA ASP A 99 -3.43 -15.35 -13.82
C ASP A 99 -3.86 -14.19 -12.91
N GLU A 100 -4.58 -14.46 -11.81
CA GLU A 100 -5.05 -13.44 -10.87
C GLU A 100 -4.05 -13.29 -9.72
N ARG A 101 -3.36 -12.14 -9.71
CA ARG A 101 -2.41 -11.78 -8.65
C ARG A 101 -2.81 -10.48 -7.99
N ILE A 102 -2.83 -10.48 -6.66
CA ILE A 102 -3.24 -9.33 -5.86
C ILE A 102 -2.19 -8.96 -4.81
N GLY A 103 -1.80 -7.70 -4.78
CA GLY A 103 -1.03 -7.12 -3.68
C GLY A 103 -2.00 -6.61 -2.61
N ILE A 104 -1.75 -6.92 -1.35
CA ILE A 104 -2.53 -6.42 -0.21
C ILE A 104 -1.57 -5.70 0.73
N ALA A 105 -1.80 -4.41 0.98
CA ALA A 105 -0.89 -3.57 1.73
C ALA A 105 -1.56 -2.80 2.88
N TRP A 106 -0.84 -2.72 3.99
CA TRP A 106 -1.19 -1.93 5.17
C TRP A 106 -0.36 -0.66 5.25
N PHE A 107 -0.98 0.40 5.76
CA PHE A 107 -0.30 1.65 6.10
C PHE A 107 0.15 1.58 7.56
N VAL A 108 1.46 1.61 7.80
CA VAL A 108 2.02 1.51 9.15
C VAL A 108 2.92 2.70 9.42
N VAL A 109 2.72 3.37 10.55
CA VAL A 109 3.62 4.44 11.02
C VAL A 109 4.62 3.83 11.97
N LEU A 110 5.90 3.95 11.61
CA LEU A 110 7.03 3.51 12.40
C LEU A 110 7.78 4.71 12.97
N ARG A 111 8.47 4.50 14.08
CA ARG A 111 9.53 5.41 14.55
C ARG A 111 10.61 5.48 13.47
N SER A 112 11.09 6.68 13.17
CA SER A 112 12.22 6.85 12.26
C SER A 112 13.43 6.09 12.77
N GLY A 113 14.01 5.23 11.93
CA GLY A 113 15.15 4.39 12.33
C GLY A 113 14.77 3.11 13.08
N ALA A 114 13.47 2.76 13.18
CA ALA A 114 12.97 1.47 13.66
C ALA A 114 13.50 0.23 12.90
N GLY A 115 14.32 0.43 11.88
CA GLY A 115 15.18 -0.62 11.36
C GLY A 115 14.41 -1.72 10.63
N VAL A 116 13.53 -1.34 9.69
CA VAL A 116 13.08 -2.26 8.64
C VAL A 116 14.27 -2.48 7.69
N PRO A 117 15.05 -3.55 7.88
CA PRO A 117 16.47 -3.61 7.48
C PRO A 117 16.66 -3.83 5.98
N GLY A 118 15.57 -4.06 5.24
CA GLY A 118 15.60 -4.30 3.81
C GLY A 118 14.22 -4.18 3.16
N PRO A 119 14.14 -4.53 1.86
CA PRO A 119 12.88 -4.52 1.12
C PRO A 119 11.95 -5.68 1.50
N PHE A 120 12.44 -6.65 2.26
CA PHE A 120 11.68 -7.80 2.73
C PHE A 120 11.76 -7.89 4.24
N LEU A 121 10.62 -8.20 4.84
CA LEU A 121 10.47 -8.58 6.23
C LEU A 121 9.87 -9.98 6.24
N THR A 122 10.41 -10.87 7.05
CA THR A 122 9.68 -12.06 7.44
C THR A 122 8.57 -11.69 8.42
N HIS A 123 7.61 -12.58 8.61
CA HIS A 123 6.65 -12.43 9.69
C HIS A 123 7.33 -12.29 11.07
N ASP A 124 8.50 -12.91 11.26
CA ASP A 124 9.30 -12.76 12.47
C ASP A 124 9.98 -11.39 12.56
N ASP A 125 10.41 -10.80 11.45
CA ASP A 125 10.92 -9.41 11.41
C ASP A 125 9.83 -8.42 11.81
N VAL A 126 8.62 -8.59 11.26
CA VAL A 126 7.46 -7.78 11.64
C VAL A 126 7.10 -7.94 13.12
N LYS A 127 7.16 -9.16 13.65
CA LYS A 127 6.95 -9.45 15.09
C LYS A 127 8.07 -8.95 15.99
N SER A 128 9.29 -8.85 15.46
CA SER A 128 10.49 -8.45 16.21
C SER A 128 10.78 -6.96 16.15
N LEU A 129 10.00 -6.17 15.39
CA LEU A 129 9.94 -4.72 15.56
C LEU A 129 9.84 -4.41 17.05
N HIS A 130 10.80 -3.66 17.59
CA HIS A 130 10.90 -3.53 19.04
C HIS A 130 9.66 -2.84 19.58
N GLN A 131 9.39 -3.13 20.85
CA GLN A 131 8.32 -2.48 21.56
C GLN A 131 8.46 -0.94 21.48
N GLY A 132 7.49 -0.29 20.85
CA GLY A 132 7.47 1.16 20.61
C GLY A 132 8.02 1.62 19.26
N ASP A 133 8.46 0.71 18.38
CA ASP A 133 8.86 1.04 17.02
C ASP A 133 7.66 1.23 16.08
N VAL A 134 6.54 0.54 16.34
CA VAL A 134 5.26 0.78 15.66
C VAL A 134 4.48 1.84 16.42
N LEU A 135 4.23 2.98 15.78
CA LEU A 135 3.51 4.10 16.35
C LEU A 135 2.01 4.05 16.03
N GLY A 136 1.62 3.39 14.94
CA GLY A 136 0.22 3.22 14.55
C GLY A 136 0.03 2.56 13.18
N TRP A 137 -1.22 2.34 12.77
CA TRP A 137 -1.58 1.89 11.42
C TRP A 137 -2.95 2.41 10.98
N ALA A 138 -3.26 2.31 9.70
CA ALA A 138 -4.63 2.47 9.21
C ALA A 138 -5.41 1.18 9.47
N GLU A 139 -6.43 1.23 10.32
CA GLU A 139 -7.29 0.07 10.60
C GLU A 139 -8.43 -0.09 9.61
N ASP A 140 -8.90 1.03 9.07
CA ASP A 140 -10.12 1.07 8.28
C ASP A 140 -9.85 1.06 6.77
N PHE A 141 -8.57 1.07 6.38
CA PHE A 141 -8.14 1.14 4.99
C PHE A 141 -6.99 0.20 4.70
N ILE A 142 -7.09 -0.49 3.58
CA ILE A 142 -5.98 -1.21 2.96
C ILE A 142 -5.80 -0.76 1.52
N LEU A 143 -4.55 -0.76 1.06
CA LEU A 143 -4.23 -0.57 -0.35
C LEU A 143 -4.22 -1.95 -1.01
N THR A 144 -4.87 -2.08 -2.15
CA THR A 144 -4.73 -3.26 -3.00
C THR A 144 -4.14 -2.87 -4.35
N TYR A 145 -3.35 -3.77 -4.92
CA TYR A 145 -2.92 -3.71 -6.31
C TYR A 145 -3.43 -4.94 -7.03
N VAL A 146 -4.04 -4.75 -8.18
CA VAL A 146 -4.56 -5.83 -9.02
C VAL A 146 -3.74 -5.88 -10.31
N ASP A 147 -3.06 -6.99 -10.56
CA ASP A 147 -2.13 -7.11 -11.69
C ASP A 147 -2.85 -7.40 -13.02
N GLY A 148 -3.95 -8.15 -12.96
CA GLY A 148 -4.81 -8.50 -14.08
C GLY A 148 -6.27 -8.11 -13.82
N LYS A 149 -7.15 -8.28 -14.80
CA LYS A 149 -8.57 -8.01 -14.56
C LYS A 149 -9.14 -9.11 -13.67
N VAL A 150 -9.83 -8.71 -12.60
CA VAL A 150 -10.57 -9.61 -11.70
C VAL A 150 -12.01 -9.68 -12.16
N GLU A 151 -12.41 -10.86 -12.62
CA GLU A 151 -13.76 -11.10 -13.15
C GLU A 151 -14.78 -11.42 -12.04
N SER A 152 -16.06 -11.24 -12.32
CA SER A 152 -17.09 -11.59 -11.33
C SER A 152 -17.13 -13.09 -11.08
N GLY A 153 -17.28 -13.49 -9.81
CA GLY A 153 -17.39 -14.90 -9.41
C GLY A 153 -16.06 -15.59 -9.17
N THR A 154 -14.94 -14.89 -9.37
CA THR A 154 -13.60 -15.38 -8.99
C THR A 154 -13.38 -15.23 -7.49
N THR A 155 -12.42 -15.99 -6.96
CA THR A 155 -11.99 -15.93 -5.56
C THR A 155 -11.41 -14.55 -5.27
N ALA A 156 -10.66 -13.97 -6.21
CA ALA A 156 -10.15 -12.61 -6.06
C ALA A 156 -11.30 -11.59 -5.95
N ALA A 157 -12.38 -11.75 -6.73
CA ALA A 157 -13.55 -10.89 -6.63
C ALA A 157 -14.28 -11.07 -5.29
N GLU A 158 -14.34 -12.28 -4.74
CA GLU A 158 -14.90 -12.53 -3.40
C GLU A 158 -14.08 -11.78 -2.33
N ILE A 159 -12.75 -11.86 -2.40
CA ILE A 159 -11.84 -11.13 -1.49
C ILE A 159 -12.06 -9.62 -1.63
N LEU A 160 -11.99 -9.08 -2.84
CA LEU A 160 -12.00 -7.65 -3.13
C LEU A 160 -13.40 -7.01 -3.09
N GLY A 161 -14.44 -7.77 -2.76
CA GLY A 161 -15.82 -7.27 -2.69
C GLY A 161 -16.44 -6.94 -4.06
N GLY A 162 -16.00 -7.62 -5.12
CA GLY A 162 -16.49 -7.49 -6.49
C GLY A 162 -15.37 -7.52 -7.55
N PRO A 163 -15.73 -7.48 -8.84
CA PRO A 163 -14.75 -7.39 -9.93
C PRO A 163 -13.92 -6.10 -9.84
N LYS A 164 -12.69 -6.14 -10.36
CA LYS A 164 -11.75 -5.01 -10.40
C LYS A 164 -10.99 -4.97 -11.71
N ASP A 165 -10.75 -3.75 -12.20
CA ASP A 165 -9.80 -3.52 -13.28
C ASP A 165 -8.35 -3.57 -12.73
N PRO A 166 -7.32 -3.74 -13.57
CA PRO A 166 -5.93 -3.68 -13.12
C PRO A 166 -5.57 -2.30 -12.55
N GLY A 167 -4.75 -2.27 -11.50
CA GLY A 167 -4.23 -1.04 -10.90
C GLY A 167 -4.36 -0.99 -9.37
N PHE A 168 -4.20 0.21 -8.83
CA PHE A 168 -4.33 0.45 -7.39
C PHE A 168 -5.76 0.77 -7.00
N HIS A 169 -6.22 0.14 -5.92
CA HIS A 169 -7.52 0.41 -5.31
C HIS A 169 -7.36 0.65 -3.82
N LEU A 170 -8.11 1.62 -3.31
CA LEU A 170 -8.21 1.83 -1.87
C LEU A 170 -9.47 1.13 -1.38
N MET A 171 -9.30 0.23 -0.41
CA MET A 171 -10.39 -0.58 0.12
C MET A 171 -10.67 -0.16 1.56
N ALA A 172 -11.91 0.22 1.84
CA ALA A 172 -12.38 0.39 3.20
C ALA A 172 -12.75 -0.97 3.81
N VAL A 173 -12.24 -1.25 5.00
CA VAL A 173 -12.56 -2.46 5.76
C VAL A 173 -13.92 -2.24 6.42
N THR A 174 -14.99 -2.84 5.87
CA THR A 174 -16.33 -2.71 6.45
C THR A 174 -16.63 -3.94 7.32
N GLY A 175 -16.96 -3.75 8.59
CA GLY A 175 -17.15 -4.88 9.51
C GLY A 175 -16.80 -4.65 10.97
N LYS A 176 -16.21 -3.50 11.34
CA LYS A 176 -16.20 -3.06 12.73
C LYS A 176 -17.63 -2.76 13.17
N ALA A 177 -18.35 -3.76 13.67
CA ALA A 177 -19.50 -3.50 14.51
C ALA A 177 -19.02 -2.67 15.70
N ALA A 178 -19.33 -1.38 15.70
CA ALA A 178 -18.98 -0.48 16.79
C ALA A 178 -19.62 -1.02 18.08
N GLY A 179 -18.81 -1.58 18.98
CA GLY A 179 -19.24 -1.95 20.33
C GLY A 179 -19.02 -3.39 20.79
N ASP A 180 -18.33 -4.26 20.05
CA ASP A 180 -17.96 -5.59 20.58
C ASP A 180 -16.49 -5.64 21.06
N PRO A 181 -16.22 -5.47 22.37
CA PRO A 181 -14.87 -5.59 22.92
C PRO A 181 -14.32 -7.02 22.90
N SER A 182 -15.13 -8.02 22.52
CA SER A 182 -14.67 -9.40 22.30
C SER A 182 -14.16 -9.65 20.88
N CYS A 183 -14.33 -8.70 19.97
CA CYS A 183 -13.78 -8.76 18.61
C CYS A 183 -12.27 -8.41 18.63
N THR A 184 -11.50 -9.20 19.36
CA THR A 184 -10.08 -8.93 19.64
C THR A 184 -9.12 -9.67 18.71
N LEU A 185 -9.56 -10.54 17.79
CA LEU A 185 -8.64 -11.25 16.88
C LEU A 185 -9.24 -11.92 15.64
N VAL A 186 -10.55 -11.83 15.38
CA VAL A 186 -11.16 -12.52 14.22
C VAL A 186 -12.29 -11.65 13.65
N CYS A 187 -11.99 -10.93 12.57
CA CYS A 187 -13.02 -10.37 11.70
C CYS A 187 -13.30 -11.41 10.62
N ASP A 188 -14.34 -12.22 10.82
CA ASP A 188 -14.90 -13.09 9.78
C ASP A 188 -15.25 -12.23 8.57
N SER A 189 -14.55 -12.46 7.44
CA SER A 189 -14.84 -11.92 6.10
C SER A 189 -15.41 -10.50 6.11
N SER A 190 -14.74 -9.53 6.76
CA SER A 190 -15.21 -8.15 6.75
C SER A 190 -15.26 -7.69 5.29
N PRO A 191 -16.46 -7.44 4.71
CA PRO A 191 -16.54 -7.08 3.31
C PRO A 191 -15.68 -5.85 3.07
N MET A 192 -14.81 -5.93 2.08
CA MET A 192 -14.07 -4.77 1.64
C MET A 192 -14.94 -3.99 0.67
N ARG A 193 -14.96 -2.68 0.83
CA ARG A 193 -15.67 -1.79 -0.09
C ARG A 193 -14.66 -0.84 -0.69
N GLU A 194 -14.57 -0.84 -2.01
CA GLU A 194 -13.74 0.14 -2.70
C GLU A 194 -14.21 1.57 -2.37
N VAL A 195 -13.24 2.43 -2.13
CA VAL A 195 -13.41 3.86 -1.94
C VAL A 195 -12.55 4.60 -2.96
N ASP A 196 -12.98 5.79 -3.31
CA ASP A 196 -12.29 6.60 -4.32
C ASP A 196 -10.91 7.02 -3.79
N LEU A 197 -9.86 6.56 -4.45
CA LEU A 197 -8.47 6.77 -4.03
C LEU A 197 -8.05 8.26 -4.10
N GLY A 198 -8.64 9.05 -5.01
CA GLY A 198 -8.28 10.46 -5.21
C GLY A 198 -8.95 11.44 -4.23
N SER A 199 -10.08 11.07 -3.63
CA SER A 199 -10.88 11.91 -2.74
C SER A 199 -10.96 11.40 -1.30
N THR A 200 -10.64 10.14 -1.06
CA THR A 200 -10.64 9.56 0.30
C THR A 200 -9.34 9.90 1.03
N GLN A 201 -9.44 10.39 2.25
CA GLN A 201 -8.29 10.56 3.14
C GLN A 201 -8.11 9.31 4.00
N VAL A 202 -6.98 8.64 3.85
CA VAL A 202 -6.58 7.55 4.74
C VAL A 202 -6.27 8.12 6.12
N VAL A 203 -6.94 7.61 7.14
CA VAL A 203 -6.65 7.97 8.53
C VAL A 203 -5.81 6.88 9.16
N VAL A 204 -4.59 7.24 9.56
CA VAL A 204 -3.73 6.38 10.36
C VAL A 204 -3.81 6.86 11.81
N SER A 205 -4.30 6.00 12.70
CA SER A 205 -4.36 6.33 14.12
C SER A 205 -3.07 5.91 14.81
N LEU A 206 -2.44 6.84 15.51
CA LEU A 206 -1.36 6.49 16.43
C LEU A 206 -1.95 5.79 17.65
N SER A 207 -1.36 4.67 18.05
CA SER A 207 -1.78 3.98 19.26
C SER A 207 -1.23 4.71 20.49
N SER A 208 -2.10 4.90 21.48
CA SER A 208 -1.69 5.36 22.82
C SER A 208 -0.99 4.26 23.63
N ASP A 209 -1.17 3.00 23.24
CA ASP A 209 -0.51 1.85 23.85
C ASP A 209 0.08 0.93 22.77
N PRO A 210 1.37 1.10 22.44
CA PRO A 210 2.03 0.25 21.46
C PRO A 210 2.13 -1.23 21.90
N GLN A 211 1.84 -1.56 23.17
CA GLN A 211 1.75 -2.96 23.63
C GLN A 211 0.45 -3.65 23.21
N THR A 212 -0.58 -2.89 22.84
CA THR A 212 -1.87 -3.42 22.38
C THR A 212 -1.98 -3.50 20.86
N LEU A 213 -0.99 -2.97 20.13
CA LEU A 213 -0.90 -3.08 18.69
C LEU A 213 -0.65 -4.56 18.32
N ARG A 214 -1.74 -5.30 18.12
CA ARG A 214 -1.76 -6.56 17.36
C ARG A 214 -2.07 -6.25 15.92
N ILE A 215 -1.15 -6.58 14.99
CA ILE A 215 -1.43 -6.47 13.56
C ILE A 215 -2.79 -7.12 13.34
N PRO A 216 -3.80 -6.39 12.84
CA PRO A 216 -5.13 -6.94 12.68
C PRO A 216 -4.97 -8.20 11.85
N ALA A 217 -5.36 -9.33 12.44
CA ALA A 217 -5.36 -10.59 11.72
C ALA A 217 -6.43 -10.46 10.65
N PHE A 218 -6.01 -10.09 9.43
CA PHE A 218 -6.87 -10.18 8.27
C PHE A 218 -7.11 -11.66 8.02
N ARG A 219 -8.30 -12.13 8.41
CA ARG A 219 -8.76 -13.45 8.01
C ARG A 219 -9.42 -13.33 6.66
N LEU A 220 -8.90 -14.12 5.72
CA LEU A 220 -9.62 -14.37 4.48
C LEU A 220 -10.90 -15.15 4.84
N PRO A 221 -11.96 -15.12 4.01
CA PRO A 221 -13.10 -16.00 4.22
C PRO A 221 -12.62 -17.45 4.40
N ALA A 222 -13.20 -18.26 5.29
CA ALA A 222 -12.71 -19.61 5.59
C ALA A 222 -12.52 -20.50 4.33
N ARG A 223 -13.38 -20.30 3.33
CA ARG A 223 -13.26 -20.92 2.00
C ARG A 223 -11.95 -20.55 1.29
N VAL A 224 -11.57 -19.29 1.40
CA VAL A 224 -10.35 -18.71 0.84
C VAL A 224 -9.13 -19.10 1.67
N GLU A 225 -9.19 -19.08 3.00
CA GLU A 225 -8.10 -19.57 3.87
C GLU A 225 -7.69 -21.00 3.55
N GLY A 226 -8.67 -21.89 3.37
CA GLY A 226 -8.42 -23.27 2.95
C GLY A 226 -7.77 -23.35 1.57
N ALA A 227 -8.08 -22.42 0.68
CA ALA A 227 -7.50 -22.35 -0.66
C ALA A 227 -6.04 -21.87 -0.63
N PHE A 228 -5.70 -20.93 0.26
CA PHE A 228 -4.31 -20.47 0.47
C PHE A 228 -3.48 -21.41 1.36
N GLY A 229 -4.04 -22.53 1.81
CA GLY A 229 -3.35 -23.45 2.73
C GLY A 229 -3.05 -22.83 4.09
N ILE A 230 -3.80 -21.79 4.48
CA ILE A 230 -3.69 -21.17 5.79
C ILE A 230 -4.43 -22.08 6.79
N PRO A 231 -3.75 -22.66 7.80
CA PRO A 231 -4.42 -23.49 8.79
C PRO A 231 -5.44 -22.66 9.55
N PRO A 232 -6.62 -23.22 9.88
CA PRO A 232 -7.62 -22.53 10.67
C PRO A 232 -7.02 -22.18 12.04
N GLY A 233 -6.99 -20.89 12.36
CA GLY A 233 -6.53 -20.36 13.64
C GLY A 233 -7.64 -20.24 14.66
#